data_AF-A0A6C0DUB2-F1
#
_entry.id   AF-A0A6C0DUB2-F1
#
_cell.length_a   1.000
_cell.length_b   1.000
_cell.length_c   1.000
_cell.angle_alpha   90.00
_cell.angle_beta   90.00
_cell.angle_gamma   90.00
#
_symmetry.space_group_name_H-M   'P 1'
#
loop_
_entity.id
_entity.type
_entity.pdbx_description
1 polymer ?
#
loop_
_entity_poly.entity_id
_entity_poly.type
_entity_poly.pdbx_seq_one_letter_code
_entity_poly.pdbx_strand_id
1 'polypeptide(L)' 'MASESQILSRTLRSVIIFLLVSLPFTYNLTNRLLGGIIGKLADASGCPTGLGLFIHSLVFGLIIYCFMKF' A
#
# COMPACT_ATOMS: atom_id res chain seq x y z
N MET A 1 -16.29 -24.32 6.39
CA MET A 1 -15.28 -23.95 7.42
C MET A 1 -13.95 -23.90 6.71
N ALA A 2 -13.44 -22.70 6.40
CA ALA A 2 -12.11 -22.57 5.78
C ALA A 2 -11.06 -23.06 6.77
N SER A 3 -10.12 -23.89 6.33
CA SER A 3 -9.09 -24.44 7.20
C SER A 3 -8.26 -23.31 7.82
N GLU A 4 -7.95 -23.41 9.11
CA GLU A 4 -7.18 -22.42 9.86
C GLU A 4 -5.83 -22.08 9.18
N SER A 5 -5.28 -23.02 8.42
CA SER A 5 -4.07 -22.87 7.60
C SER A 5 -4.21 -21.87 6.43
N GLN A 6 -5.40 -21.71 5.85
CA GLN A 6 -5.65 -20.80 4.73
C GLN A 6 -5.85 -19.35 5.21
N ILE A 7 -6.36 -19.18 6.44
CA ILE A 7 -6.52 -17.85 7.06
C ILE A 7 -5.15 -17.25 7.35
N LEU A 8 -4.25 -18.06 7.93
CA LEU A 8 -2.90 -17.60 8.27
C LEU A 8 -2.12 -17.17 7.02
N SER A 9 -2.16 -17.98 5.96
CA SER A 9 -1.43 -17.68 4.71
C SER A 9 -1.99 -16.46 3.96
N ARG A 10 -3.32 -16.26 3.94
CA ARG A 10 -3.94 -15.06 3.36
C ARG A 10 -3.62 -13.80 4.17
N THR A 11 -3.65 -13.92 5.50
CA THR A 11 -3.33 -12.81 6.41
C THR A 11 -1.86 -12.42 6.28
N LEU A 12 -0.94 -13.39 6.31
CA LEU A 12 0.50 -13.13 6.12
C LEU A 12 0.78 -12.42 4.79
N ARG A 13 0.16 -12.86 3.69
CA ARG A 13 0.28 -12.17 2.39
C ARG A 13 -0.21 -10.74 2.46
N SER A 14 -1.37 -10.50 3.07
CA SER A 14 -1.91 -9.13 3.20
C SER A 14 -1.02 -8.23 4.05
N VAL A 15 -0.41 -8.76 5.12
CA VAL A 15 0.52 -8.03 6.00
C VAL A 15 1.81 -7.68 5.25
N ILE A 16 2.35 -8.61 4.45
CA ILE A 16 3.54 -8.35 3.63
C ILE A 16 3.26 -7.24 2.60
N ILE A 17 2.11 -7.30 1.92
CA ILE A 17 1.70 -6.27 0.97
C ILE A 17 1.52 -4.92 1.69
N PHE A 18 0.89 -4.91 2.86
CA PHE A 18 0.72 -3.69 3.66
C PHE A 18 2.06 -3.09 4.04
N LEU A 19 3.00 -3.90 4.53
CA LEU A 19 4.35 -3.45 4.87
C LEU A 19 5.05 -2.85 3.65
N LEU A 20 5.03 -3.55 2.51
CA LEU A 20 5.66 -3.05 1.28
C LEU A 20 5.05 -1.72 0.83
N VAL A 21 3.73 -1.57 0.89
CA VAL A 21 3.07 -0.31 0.50
C VAL A 21 3.33 0.79 1.52
N SER A 22 3.38 0.49 2.81
CA SER A 22 3.58 1.48 3.88
C SER A 22 5.03 1.91 4.11
N LEU A 23 6.00 1.31 3.41
CA LEU A 23 7.41 1.69 3.49
C LEU A 23 7.63 3.12 2.95
N PRO A 24 8.45 3.97 3.60
CA PRO A 24 8.76 5.33 3.13
C PRO A 24 9.41 5.34 1.74
N PHE A 25 10.08 4.25 1.37
CA PHE A 25 10.60 4.04 0.02
C PHE A 25 9.50 4.03 -1.05
N THR A 26 8.37 3.37 -0.77
CA THR A 26 7.24 3.23 -1.70
C THR A 26 6.49 4.55 -1.86
N TYR A 27 6.37 5.32 -0.77
CA TYR A 27 5.88 6.70 -0.82
C TYR A 27 6.78 7.61 -1.66
N ASN A 28 8.10 7.50 -1.52
CA ASN A 28 9.02 8.27 -2.36
C ASN A 28 8.95 7.84 -3.82
N LEU A 29 8.85 6.53 -4.10
CA LEU A 29 8.72 6.00 -5.45
C LEU A 29 7.44 6.52 -6.14
N THR A 30 6.30 6.43 -5.47
CA THR A 30 5.04 6.97 -6.00
C THR A 30 5.04 8.49 -6.08
N ASN A 31 5.70 9.20 -5.16
CA ASN A 31 5.91 10.64 -5.30
C ASN A 31 6.75 10.99 -6.53
N ARG A 32 7.77 10.18 -6.88
CA ARG A 32 8.55 10.39 -8.12
C ARG A 32 7.76 10.06 -9.38
N LEU A 33 6.86 9.07 -9.33
CA LEU A 33 6.06 8.64 -10.48
C LEU A 33 4.81 9.50 -10.70
N LEU A 34 4.09 9.83 -9.63
CA LEU A 34 2.78 10.49 -9.62
C LEU A 34 2.84 11.93 -9.12
N GLY A 35 3.96 12.36 -8.51
CA GLY A 35 4.07 13.71 -7.93
C GLY A 35 3.99 14.84 -8.94
N GLY A 36 4.30 14.56 -10.22
CA GLY A 36 4.09 15.49 -11.33
C GLY A 36 2.62 15.62 -11.78
N ILE A 37 1.75 14.66 -11.41
CA ILE A 37 0.35 14.60 -11.85
C ILE A 37 -0.60 14.97 -10.70
N ILE A 38 -0.33 14.47 -9.49
CA ILE A 38 -1.24 14.53 -8.33
C ILE A 38 -0.75 15.55 -7.27
N GLY A 39 0.51 16.00 -7.35
CA GLY A 39 1.15 16.88 -6.37
C GLY A 39 2.02 16.11 -5.36
N LYS A 40 2.61 16.80 -4.37
CA LYS A 40 3.55 16.18 -3.41
C LYS A 40 2.86 15.08 -2.55
N LEU A 41 3.14 13.81 -2.86
CA LEU A 41 2.72 12.65 -2.06
C LEU A 41 3.71 12.31 -0.94
N ALA A 42 4.97 12.72 -1.08
CA ALA A 42 6.00 12.56 -0.07
C ALA A 42 6.95 13.77 -0.03
N ASP A 43 7.48 14.06 1.15
CA ASP A 43 8.52 15.08 1.30
C ASP A 43 9.92 14.53 0.97
N ALA A 44 10.94 15.39 0.88
CA ALA A 44 12.31 15.01 0.52
C ALA A 44 12.91 13.95 1.47
N SER A 45 12.43 13.89 2.72
CA SER A 45 12.80 12.90 3.72
C SER A 45 12.05 11.56 3.61
N GLY A 46 11.14 11.40 2.64
CA GLY A 46 10.30 10.20 2.48
C GLY A 46 9.10 10.14 3.42
N CYS A 47 8.81 11.21 4.17
CA CYS A 47 7.61 11.31 4.99
C CYS A 47 6.38 11.45 4.10
N PRO A 48 5.33 10.62 4.30
CA PRO A 48 4.08 10.75 3.56
C PRO A 48 3.38 12.06 3.92
N THR A 49 2.80 12.71 2.92
CA THR A 49 1.81 13.77 3.18
C THR A 49 0.45 13.14 3.51
N GLY A 50 -0.48 13.89 4.11
CA GLY A 50 -1.84 13.38 4.35
C GLY A 50 -2.51 12.87 3.06
N LEU A 51 -2.19 13.48 1.93
CA LEU A 51 -2.63 13.07 0.59
C LEU A 51 -1.93 11.78 0.12
N GLY A 52 -0.62 11.66 0.36
CA GLY A 52 0.15 10.45 0.08
C GLY A 52 -0.39 9.24 0.85
N LEU A 53 -0.66 9.41 2.14
CA LEU A 53 -1.24 8.36 2.99
C LEU A 53 -2.62 7.92 2.51
N PHE A 54 -3.46 8.86 2.09
CA PHE A 54 -4.79 8.57 1.56
C PHE A 54 -4.73 7.76 0.25
N ILE A 55 -3.90 8.20 -0.70
CA ILE A 55 -3.69 7.49 -1.98
C ILE A 55 -3.14 6.09 -1.74
N HIS A 56 -2.13 5.94 -0.88
CA HIS A 56 -1.58 4.61 -0.56
C HIS A 56 -2.57 3.69 0.14
N SER A 57 -3.44 4.23 0.99
CA SER A 57 -4.51 3.44 1.62
C SER A 57 -5.52 2.93 0.59
N LEU A 58 -5.88 3.76 -0.40
CA LEU A 58 -6.76 3.34 -1.51
C LEU A 58 -6.11 2.27 -2.39
N VAL A 59 -4.85 2.45 -2.77
CA VAL A 59 -4.10 1.47 -3.58
C VAL A 59 -3.96 0.14 -2.83
N PHE A 60 -3.61 0.18 -1.54
CA PHE A 60 -3.54 -1.01 -0.71
C PHE A 60 -4.89 -1.74 -0.63
N GLY A 61 -5.97 -1.00 -0.34
CA GLY A 61 -7.32 -1.56 -0.28
C GLY A 61 -7.73 -2.21 -1.60
N LEU A 62 -7.41 -1.58 -2.73
CA LEU A 62 -7.72 -2.11 -4.06
C LEU A 62 -6.92 -3.40 -4.36
N ILE A 63 -5.62 -3.42 -4.03
CA ILE A 63 -4.77 -4.61 -4.23
C ILE A 63 -5.30 -5.78 -3.41
N ILE A 64 -5.59 -5.57 -2.12
CA ILE A 64 -6.10 -6.63 -1.24
C ILE A 64 -7.48 -7.10 -1.69
N TYR A 65 -8.37 -6.18 -2.07
CA TYR A 65 -9.68 -6.54 -2.59
C TYR A 65 -9.56 -7.41 -3.84
N CYS A 66 -8.70 -7.04 -4.78
CA CYS A 66 -8.47 -7.83 -5.99
C CYS A 66 -7.87 -9.20 -5.64
N PHE A 67 -6.89 -9.25 -4.74
CA PHE A 67 -6.21 -10.47 -4.32
C PHE A 67 -7.06 -11.40 -3.46
N MET A 68 -8.11 -10.89 -2.80
CA MET A 68 -9.07 -11.70 -2.06
C MET A 68 -10.21 -12.20 -2.94
N LYS A 69 -10.54 -11.45 -4.00
CA LYS A 69 -11.58 -11.79 -4.97
C LYS A 69 -11.10 -12.81 -6.00
N PHE A 70 -9.81 -12.80 -6.33
CA PHE A 70 -9.14 -13.77 -7.20
C PHE A 70 -8.56 -14.93 -6.39
#